data_AF-A0A9E3B870-F1
#
_entry.id   AF-A0A9E3B870-F1
#
_cell.length_a   1.000
_cell.length_b   1.000
_cell.length_c   1.000
_cell.angle_alpha   90.00
_cell.angle_beta   90.00
_cell.angle_gamma   90.00
#
_symmetry.space_group_name_H-M   'P 1'
#
loop_
_entity.id
_entity.type
_entity.pdbx_description
1 polymer ?
#
loop_
_entity_poly.entity_id
_entity_poly.type
_entity_poly.pdbx_seq_one_letter_code
_entity_poly.pdbx_strand_id
1 'polypeptide(L)'
;MQQTAQKTTNQAQEKEQQSLGPFLCWAVVFADIGTSIYYVPGILYGTVNKLAGFFVLLTMIVFILLTLKYVEVTYRFPQGGGVVTVAAKALNKWFGALGGMFILVDYFLTAAISSLSGILYLSLVLPAIGPQSSFLGLNITLWITLAVLILLGILNWVGVSESAKVSMVGAVIAFLSDIAILVTVFTHLSLAQFFALFPQMFSSHTLTPITILVGFAGSFLAFSGLESISQLSPVMKLPRRAVGKIALFLVILTVGLTSPLLTV
;
A
#
# COMPACT_ATOMS: atom_id res chain seq x y z
N MET A 1 -39.59 4.07 -26.35
CA MET A 1 -38.88 2.81 -26.03
C MET A 1 -37.46 2.77 -26.58
N GLN A 2 -37.20 3.18 -27.84
CA GLN A 2 -35.83 3.21 -28.40
C GLN A 2 -34.87 4.19 -27.71
N GLN A 3 -35.32 5.40 -27.33
CA GLN A 3 -34.48 6.37 -26.58
C GLN A 3 -34.10 5.87 -25.17
N THR A 4 -34.95 5.09 -24.51
CA THR A 4 -34.67 4.50 -23.19
C THR A 4 -33.61 3.41 -23.31
N ALA A 5 -33.75 2.52 -24.30
CA ALA A 5 -32.78 1.47 -24.57
C ALA A 5 -31.40 2.03 -24.94
N GLN A 6 -31.35 3.07 -25.78
CA GLN A 6 -30.09 3.70 -26.21
C GLN A 6 -29.39 4.45 -25.07
N LYS A 7 -30.14 5.03 -24.12
CA LYS A 7 -29.59 5.62 -22.90
C LYS A 7 -29.03 4.56 -21.95
N THR A 8 -29.69 3.39 -21.85
CA THR A 8 -29.19 2.25 -21.06
C THR A 8 -27.95 1.62 -21.70
N THR A 9 -27.88 1.54 -23.03
CA THR A 9 -26.70 1.06 -23.76
C THR A 9 -25.51 2.01 -23.61
N ASN A 10 -25.73 3.33 -23.73
CA ASN A 10 -24.67 4.32 -23.51
C ASN A 10 -24.16 4.33 -22.05
N GLN A 11 -25.06 4.20 -21.06
CA GLN A 11 -24.67 4.08 -19.65
C GLN A 11 -23.96 2.76 -19.31
N ALA A 12 -24.31 1.67 -20.00
CA ALA A 12 -23.63 0.38 -19.87
C ALA A 12 -22.24 0.44 -20.50
N GLN A 13 -22.09 1.09 -21.66
CA GLN A 13 -20.81 1.32 -22.32
C GLN A 13 -19.91 2.28 -21.54
N GLU A 14 -20.44 3.36 -20.94
CA GLU A 14 -19.69 4.24 -20.03
C GLU A 14 -19.20 3.50 -18.78
N LYS A 15 -20.05 2.64 -18.18
CA LYS A 15 -19.66 1.78 -17.04
C LYS A 15 -18.62 0.74 -17.40
N GLU A 16 -18.66 0.19 -18.60
CA GLU A 16 -17.68 -0.79 -19.07
C GLU A 16 -16.32 -0.12 -19.36
N GLN A 17 -16.33 1.10 -19.90
CA GLN A 17 -15.14 1.90 -20.20
C GLN A 17 -14.49 2.51 -18.95
N GLN A 18 -15.24 2.68 -17.85
CA GLN A 18 -14.73 3.06 -16.53
C GLN A 18 -14.39 1.88 -15.62
N SER A 19 -14.50 0.63 -16.11
CA SER A 19 -14.26 -0.55 -15.27
C SER A 19 -12.77 -0.91 -15.17
N LEU A 20 -12.28 -1.14 -13.95
CA LEU A 20 -10.89 -1.49 -13.68
C LEU A 20 -10.64 -2.97 -13.94
N GLY A 21 -9.74 -3.25 -14.88
CA GLY A 21 -9.19 -4.58 -15.10
C GLY A 21 -8.20 -5.01 -14.01
N PRO A 22 -7.75 -6.28 -14.01
CA PRO A 22 -6.91 -6.83 -12.96
C PRO A 22 -5.57 -6.09 -12.79
N PHE A 23 -4.97 -5.63 -13.88
CA PHE A 23 -3.72 -4.86 -13.84
C PHE A 23 -3.91 -3.47 -13.24
N LEU A 24 -5.02 -2.79 -13.52
CA LEU A 24 -5.32 -1.48 -12.91
C LEU A 24 -5.66 -1.63 -11.43
N CYS A 25 -6.39 -2.69 -11.05
CA CYS A 25 -6.63 -3.01 -9.65
C CYS A 25 -5.33 -3.33 -8.90
N TRP A 26 -4.44 -4.14 -9.51
CA TRP A 26 -3.10 -4.38 -8.96
C TRP A 26 -2.34 -3.08 -8.80
N ALA A 27 -2.31 -2.23 -9.83
CA ALA A 27 -1.59 -0.97 -9.81
C ALA A 27 -2.04 -0.05 -8.69
N VAL A 28 -3.35 0.12 -8.48
CA VAL A 28 -3.87 0.98 -7.42
C VAL A 28 -3.50 0.42 -6.04
N VAL A 29 -3.65 -0.88 -5.82
CA VAL A 29 -3.32 -1.51 -4.52
C VAL A 29 -1.82 -1.55 -4.28
N PHE A 30 -1.02 -1.81 -5.31
CA PHE A 30 0.44 -1.80 -5.23
C PHE A 30 0.98 -0.38 -5.05
N ALA A 31 0.38 0.64 -5.67
CA ALA A 31 0.79 2.03 -5.44
C ALA A 31 0.56 2.46 -3.99
N ASP A 32 -0.51 1.95 -3.35
CA ASP A 32 -0.81 2.20 -1.95
C ASP A 32 0.22 1.52 -1.03
N ILE A 33 0.34 0.19 -1.12
CA ILE A 33 1.26 -0.61 -0.31
C ILE A 33 2.74 -0.31 -0.62
N GLY A 34 3.05 0.01 -1.88
CA GLY A 34 4.41 0.08 -2.39
C GLY A 34 5.24 1.20 -1.75
N THR A 35 4.60 2.28 -1.30
CA THR A 35 5.29 3.34 -0.55
C THR A 35 5.89 2.80 0.76
N SER A 36 5.18 1.89 1.42
CA SER A 36 5.60 1.26 2.69
C SER A 36 6.85 0.42 2.56
N ILE A 37 7.13 -0.13 1.37
CA ILE A 37 8.36 -0.90 1.09
C ILE A 37 9.61 -0.06 1.33
N TYR A 38 9.54 1.26 1.09
CA TYR A 38 10.70 2.14 1.26
C TYR A 38 10.91 2.57 2.71
N TYR A 39 9.87 3.06 3.38
CA TYR A 39 10.04 3.69 4.70
C TYR A 39 9.93 2.70 5.87
N VAL A 40 9.18 1.61 5.76
CA VAL A 40 8.97 0.66 6.86
C VAL A 40 10.24 -0.06 7.29
N PRO A 41 11.13 -0.52 6.39
CA PRO A 41 12.40 -1.11 6.79
C PRO A 41 13.22 -0.17 7.69
N GLY A 42 13.28 1.13 7.35
CA GLY A 42 13.98 2.14 8.16
C GLY A 42 13.35 2.36 9.53
N ILE A 43 12.02 2.47 9.60
CA ILE A 43 11.27 2.63 10.86
C ILE A 43 11.47 1.41 11.76
N LEU A 44 11.36 0.21 11.20
CA LEU A 44 11.56 -1.04 11.94
C LEU A 44 13.01 -1.19 12.38
N TYR A 45 13.98 -0.84 11.54
CA TYR A 45 15.38 -0.88 11.94
C TYR A 45 15.66 0.07 13.12
N GLY A 46 15.05 1.25 13.14
CA GLY A 46 15.14 2.18 14.27
C GLY A 46 14.52 1.68 15.58
N THR A 47 13.60 0.71 15.53
CA THR A 47 12.85 0.21 16.70
C THR A 47 13.29 -1.18 17.17
N VAL A 48 13.47 -2.11 16.24
CA VAL A 48 13.83 -3.53 16.48
C VAL A 48 15.14 -3.95 15.81
N ASN A 49 15.88 -3.02 15.21
CA ASN A 49 17.18 -3.26 14.56
C ASN A 49 17.09 -4.37 13.49
N LYS A 50 18.08 -5.27 13.45
CA LYS A 50 18.19 -6.35 12.48
C LYS A 50 17.04 -7.36 12.52
N LEU A 51 16.18 -7.32 13.55
CA LEU A 51 14.96 -8.13 13.60
C LEU A 51 13.85 -7.63 12.64
N ALA A 52 14.02 -6.45 12.01
CA ALA A 52 13.05 -5.90 11.06
C ALA A 52 12.64 -6.93 9.99
N GLY A 53 13.62 -7.57 9.35
CA GLY A 53 13.39 -8.58 8.31
C GLY A 53 12.58 -9.78 8.83
N PHE A 54 12.87 -10.23 10.05
CA PHE A 54 12.11 -11.31 10.70
C PHE A 54 10.64 -10.93 10.91
N PHE A 55 10.36 -9.73 11.42
CA PHE A 55 8.97 -9.30 11.66
C PHE A 55 8.20 -9.06 10.36
N VAL A 56 8.83 -8.51 9.32
CA VAL A 56 8.21 -8.37 7.98
C VAL A 56 7.92 -9.73 7.37
N LEU A 57 8.81 -10.71 7.49
CA LEU A 57 8.56 -12.09 7.06
C LEU A 57 7.38 -12.73 7.81
N LEU A 58 7.31 -12.51 9.13
CA LEU A 58 6.22 -13.03 9.96
C LEU A 58 4.87 -12.41 9.56
N THR A 59 4.81 -11.09 9.37
CA THR A 59 3.58 -10.40 8.96
C THR A 59 3.23 -10.63 7.49
N MET A 60 4.19 -10.97 6.62
CA MET A 60 3.92 -11.42 5.26
C MET A 60 3.01 -12.65 5.23
N ILE A 61 3.20 -13.60 6.15
CA ILE A 61 2.33 -14.78 6.26
C ILE A 61 0.88 -14.34 6.53
N VAL A 62 0.71 -13.39 7.45
CA VAL A 62 -0.60 -12.84 7.80
C VAL A 62 -1.20 -12.08 6.61
N PHE A 63 -0.41 -11.25 5.94
CA PHE A 63 -0.79 -10.52 4.73
C PHE A 63 -1.31 -11.44 3.61
N ILE A 64 -0.65 -12.56 3.34
CA ILE A 64 -1.10 -13.54 2.34
C ILE A 64 -2.48 -14.09 2.72
N LEU A 65 -2.68 -14.44 4.00
CA LEU A 65 -3.97 -14.93 4.50
C LEU A 65 -5.08 -13.87 4.39
N LEU A 66 -4.78 -12.61 4.74
CA LEU A 66 -5.72 -11.49 4.57
C LEU A 66 -6.08 -11.30 3.10
N THR A 67 -5.09 -11.38 2.21
CA THR A 67 -5.29 -11.19 0.77
C THR A 67 -6.30 -12.19 0.22
N LEU A 68 -6.21 -13.45 0.63
CA LEU A 68 -7.20 -14.48 0.26
C LEU A 68 -8.62 -14.13 0.74
N LYS A 69 -8.76 -13.52 1.91
CA LYS A 69 -10.05 -13.04 2.43
C LYS A 69 -10.55 -11.79 1.72
N TYR A 70 -9.67 -10.88 1.34
CA TYR A 70 -10.04 -9.69 0.56
C TYR A 70 -10.60 -10.04 -0.82
N VAL A 71 -10.11 -11.11 -1.46
CA VAL A 71 -10.76 -11.66 -2.66
C VAL A 71 -12.24 -11.97 -2.40
N GLU A 72 -12.57 -12.63 -1.28
CA GLU A 72 -13.96 -12.95 -0.91
C GLU A 72 -14.81 -11.70 -0.71
N VAL A 73 -14.26 -10.73 0.02
CA VAL A 73 -14.91 -9.46 0.31
C VAL A 73 -15.28 -8.72 -0.99
N THR A 74 -14.38 -8.68 -1.97
CA THR A 74 -14.59 -7.89 -3.21
C THR A 74 -15.79 -8.34 -4.04
N TYR A 75 -16.04 -9.66 -4.15
CA TYR A 75 -17.18 -10.15 -4.92
C TYR A 75 -18.46 -10.28 -4.09
N ARG A 76 -18.35 -10.45 -2.76
CA ARG A 76 -19.51 -10.54 -1.86
C ARG A 76 -20.14 -9.16 -1.61
N PHE A 77 -19.35 -8.10 -1.69
CA PHE A 77 -19.79 -6.72 -1.48
C PHE A 77 -19.51 -5.83 -2.70
N PRO A 78 -20.24 -6.04 -3.82
CA PRO A 78 -20.00 -5.30 -5.07
C PRO A 78 -20.34 -3.81 -5.00
N GLN A 79 -21.07 -3.37 -3.97
CA GLN A 79 -21.40 -1.96 -3.74
C GLN A 79 -20.28 -1.19 -3.02
N GLY A 80 -19.17 -1.86 -2.68
CA GLY A 80 -18.10 -1.33 -1.83
C GLY A 80 -17.93 -2.25 -0.63
N GLY A 81 -16.74 -2.86 -0.53
CA GLY A 81 -16.44 -3.94 0.40
C GLY A 81 -15.58 -3.52 1.59
N GLY A 82 -15.47 -2.22 1.87
CA GLY A 82 -14.66 -1.73 2.98
C GLY A 82 -15.12 -2.21 4.35
N VAL A 83 -14.26 -2.01 5.34
CA VAL A 83 -14.49 -2.39 6.74
C VAL A 83 -15.85 -1.93 7.27
N VAL A 84 -16.34 -0.76 6.87
CA VAL A 84 -17.65 -0.21 7.27
C VAL A 84 -18.80 -1.14 6.92
N THR A 85 -18.87 -1.58 5.66
CA THR A 85 -19.98 -2.41 5.16
C THR A 85 -19.88 -3.83 5.69
N VAL A 86 -18.66 -4.38 5.73
CA VAL A 86 -18.43 -5.75 6.20
C VAL A 86 -18.74 -5.87 7.69
N ALA A 87 -18.21 -4.98 8.53
CA ALA A 87 -18.44 -5.01 9.97
C ALA A 87 -19.89 -4.71 10.34
N ALA A 88 -20.55 -3.77 9.63
CA ALA A 88 -21.96 -3.46 9.86
C ALA A 88 -22.88 -4.67 9.63
N LYS A 89 -22.59 -5.48 8.61
CA LYS A 89 -23.38 -6.67 8.25
C LYS A 89 -23.02 -7.90 9.07
N ALA A 90 -21.75 -8.05 9.45
CA ALA A 90 -21.28 -9.21 10.20
C ALA A 90 -21.60 -9.10 11.70
N LEU A 91 -21.54 -7.89 12.27
CA LEU A 91 -21.71 -7.66 13.70
C LEU A 91 -22.93 -6.77 13.96
N ASN A 92 -22.77 -5.46 13.83
CA ASN A 92 -23.84 -4.47 13.92
C ASN A 92 -23.36 -3.10 13.41
N LYS A 93 -24.27 -2.13 13.30
CA LYS A 93 -23.97 -0.77 12.82
C LYS A 93 -22.89 -0.05 13.65
N TRP A 94 -22.76 -0.34 14.96
CA TRP A 94 -21.73 0.26 15.80
C TRP A 94 -20.33 -0.19 15.40
N PHE A 95 -20.12 -1.48 15.13
CA PHE A 95 -18.83 -1.97 14.62
C PHE A 95 -18.52 -1.45 13.21
N GLY A 96 -19.55 -1.25 12.38
CA GLY A 96 -19.40 -0.55 11.10
C GLY A 96 -18.89 0.89 11.26
N ALA A 97 -19.46 1.65 12.20
CA ALA A 97 -19.04 3.02 12.51
C ALA A 97 -17.62 3.05 13.10
N LEU A 98 -17.30 2.15 14.04
CA LEU A 98 -15.98 2.04 14.63
C LEU A 98 -14.90 1.70 13.58
N GLY A 99 -15.18 0.76 12.68
CA GLY A 99 -14.31 0.46 11.55
C GLY A 99 -14.12 1.65 10.62
N GLY A 100 -15.18 2.44 10.41
CA GLY A 100 -15.11 3.70 9.68
C GLY A 100 -14.20 4.75 10.33
N MET A 101 -14.20 4.84 11.66
CA MET A 101 -13.29 5.74 12.38
C MET A 101 -11.83 5.30 12.24
N PHE A 102 -11.54 3.99 12.37
CA PHE A 102 -10.18 3.49 12.21
C PHE A 102 -9.65 3.66 10.79
N ILE A 103 -10.46 3.38 9.76
CA ILE A 103 -10.00 3.53 8.37
C ILE A 103 -9.77 4.99 7.98
N LEU A 104 -10.52 5.94 8.57
CA LEU A 104 -10.25 7.36 8.36
C LEU A 104 -8.89 7.77 8.93
N VAL A 105 -8.57 7.32 10.15
CA VAL A 105 -7.27 7.59 10.76
C VAL A 105 -6.13 6.97 9.95
N ASP A 106 -6.32 5.73 9.50
CA ASP A 106 -5.39 5.01 8.64
C ASP A 106 -5.09 5.79 7.36
N TYR A 107 -6.12 6.23 6.62
CA TYR A 107 -5.92 7.01 5.39
C TYR A 107 -5.20 8.34 5.61
N PHE A 108 -5.51 9.08 6.69
CA PHE A 108 -4.77 10.30 7.01
C PHE A 108 -3.30 10.02 7.34
N LEU A 109 -3.04 8.96 8.12
CA LEU A 109 -1.70 8.60 8.52
C LEU A 109 -0.86 8.11 7.33
N THR A 110 -1.44 7.25 6.49
CA THR A 110 -0.78 6.70 5.29
C THR A 110 -0.46 7.79 4.28
N ALA A 111 -1.39 8.73 4.03
CA ALA A 111 -1.12 9.87 3.15
C ALA A 111 0.01 10.76 3.70
N ALA A 112 0.00 11.04 5.02
CA ALA A 112 0.99 11.88 5.66
C ALA A 112 2.39 11.24 5.68
N ILE A 113 2.51 9.99 6.12
CA ILE A 113 3.81 9.30 6.22
C ILE A 113 4.41 9.03 4.85
N SER A 114 3.60 8.67 3.85
CA SER A 114 4.08 8.41 2.50
C SER A 114 4.58 9.69 1.82
N SER A 115 3.82 10.79 1.97
CA SER A 115 4.22 12.09 1.41
C SER A 115 5.49 12.61 2.08
N LEU A 116 5.56 12.56 3.42
CA LEU A 116 6.73 13.00 4.17
C LEU A 116 7.98 12.19 3.81
N SER A 117 7.86 10.86 3.78
CA SER A 117 8.96 9.96 3.42
C SER A 117 9.42 10.22 1.99
N GLY A 118 8.50 10.43 1.06
CA GLY A 118 8.82 10.79 -0.33
C GLY A 118 9.67 12.07 -0.43
N ILE A 119 9.31 13.13 0.30
CA ILE A 119 10.09 14.38 0.31
C ILE A 119 11.45 14.19 1.00
N LEU A 120 11.52 13.38 2.07
CA LEU A 120 12.79 13.05 2.71
C LEU A 120 13.73 12.32 1.75
N TYR A 121 13.25 11.33 1.00
CA TYR A 121 14.08 10.66 -0.02
C TYR A 121 14.48 11.62 -1.14
N LEU A 122 13.57 12.47 -1.62
CA LEU A 122 13.89 13.46 -2.64
C LEU A 122 14.97 14.45 -2.16
N SER A 123 14.98 14.77 -0.86
CA SER A 123 15.99 15.66 -0.29
C SER A 123 17.42 15.10 -0.30
N LEU A 124 17.58 13.78 -0.43
CA LEU A 124 18.90 13.17 -0.61
C LEU A 124 19.51 13.51 -1.98
N VAL A 125 18.66 13.71 -2.99
CA VAL A 125 19.07 14.09 -4.36
C VAL A 125 19.08 15.61 -4.53
N LEU A 126 18.16 16.31 -3.85
CA LEU A 126 18.06 17.77 -3.83
C LEU A 126 18.21 18.31 -2.40
N PRO A 127 19.44 18.50 -1.90
CA PRO A 127 19.68 18.92 -0.51
C PRO A 127 19.01 20.24 -0.10
N ALA A 128 18.67 21.10 -1.07
CA ALA A 128 17.97 22.37 -0.84
C ALA A 128 16.58 22.20 -0.20
N ILE A 129 15.92 21.04 -0.37
CA ILE A 129 14.62 20.74 0.25
C ILE A 129 14.75 19.86 1.50
N GLY A 130 15.98 19.66 1.98
CA GLY A 130 16.28 18.84 3.15
C GLY A 130 15.90 19.49 4.47
N PRO A 131 15.79 18.70 5.54
CA PRO A 131 15.31 19.15 6.85
C PRO A 131 16.24 20.16 7.53
N GLN A 132 17.45 20.39 6.98
CA GLN A 132 18.41 21.36 7.50
C GLN A 132 18.01 22.81 7.25
N SER A 133 17.10 23.05 6.30
CA SER A 133 16.56 24.37 6.04
C SER A 133 15.22 24.51 6.76
N SER A 134 15.09 25.51 7.63
CA SER A 134 13.84 25.79 8.36
C SER A 134 13.26 27.14 7.95
N PHE A 135 11.94 27.20 7.82
CA PHE A 135 11.18 28.40 7.52
C PHE A 135 10.03 28.52 8.53
N LEU A 136 9.86 29.70 9.16
CA LEU A 136 8.85 29.93 10.20
C LEU A 136 8.85 28.89 11.34
N GLY A 137 10.03 28.40 11.73
CA GLY A 137 10.19 27.42 12.81
C GLY A 137 9.81 25.98 12.43
N LEU A 138 9.45 25.71 11.18
CA LEU A 138 9.17 24.38 10.64
C LEU A 138 10.19 24.03 9.55
N ASN A 139 10.56 22.75 9.46
CA ASN A 139 11.47 22.27 8.40
C ASN A 139 10.84 22.46 7.03
N ILE A 140 11.63 22.88 6.04
CA ILE A 140 11.15 23.09 4.66
C ILE A 140 10.50 21.82 4.08
N THR A 141 11.02 20.65 4.47
CA THR A 141 10.45 19.33 4.13
C THR A 141 8.98 19.21 4.56
N LEU A 142 8.62 19.72 5.75
CA LEU A 142 7.23 19.71 6.23
C LEU A 142 6.35 20.64 5.41
N TRP A 143 6.83 21.84 5.09
CA TRP A 143 6.09 22.79 4.24
C TRP A 143 5.81 22.20 2.86
N ILE A 144 6.80 21.56 2.23
CA ILE A 144 6.64 20.91 0.93
C ILE A 144 5.67 19.73 1.04
N THR A 145 5.76 18.93 2.10
CA THR A 145 4.83 17.82 2.36
C THR A 145 3.38 18.31 2.45
N LEU A 146 3.13 19.39 3.19
CA LEU A 146 1.80 20.01 3.30
C LEU A 146 1.31 20.52 1.94
N ALA A 147 2.17 21.18 1.17
CA ALA A 147 1.83 21.65 -0.17
C ALA A 147 1.47 20.49 -1.12
N VAL A 148 2.21 19.39 -1.07
CA VAL A 148 1.93 18.17 -1.85
C VAL A 148 0.58 17.56 -1.44
N LEU A 149 0.29 17.45 -0.15
CA LEU A 149 -1.01 16.93 0.32
C LEU A 149 -2.18 17.79 -0.15
N ILE A 150 -2.04 19.12 -0.11
CA ILE A 150 -3.06 20.05 -0.63
C ILE A 150 -3.24 19.85 -2.13
N LEU A 151 -2.13 19.75 -2.89
CA LEU A 151 -2.17 19.52 -4.34
C LEU A 151 -2.85 18.19 -4.67
N LEU A 152 -2.52 17.11 -3.96
CA LEU A 152 -3.15 15.81 -4.13
C LEU A 152 -4.65 15.87 -3.78
N GLY A 153 -5.02 16.62 -2.74
CA GLY A 153 -6.41 16.88 -2.38
C GLY A 153 -7.19 17.60 -3.50
N ILE A 154 -6.58 18.63 -4.11
CA ILE A 154 -7.15 19.34 -5.27
C ILE A 154 -7.27 18.40 -6.47
N LEU A 155 -6.23 17.61 -6.75
CA LEU A 155 -6.23 16.65 -7.86
C LEU A 155 -7.32 15.58 -7.69
N ASN A 156 -7.53 15.12 -6.46
CA ASN A 156 -8.61 14.17 -6.14
C ASN A 156 -10.01 14.73 -6.43
N TRP A 157 -10.19 16.06 -6.43
CA TRP A 157 -11.45 16.71 -6.82
C TRP A 157 -11.72 16.64 -8.33
N VAL A 158 -10.69 16.53 -9.18
CA VAL A 158 -10.80 16.59 -10.65
C VAL A 158 -11.33 15.27 -11.25
N GLY A 159 -11.08 14.11 -10.62
CA GLY A 159 -11.74 12.85 -11.00
C GLY A 159 -10.90 11.59 -10.83
N VAL A 160 -11.55 10.52 -10.38
CA VAL A 160 -10.95 9.23 -9.97
C VAL A 160 -10.54 8.30 -11.12
N SER A 161 -11.12 8.43 -12.31
CA SER A 161 -10.87 7.49 -13.43
C SER A 161 -9.50 7.67 -14.08
N GLU A 162 -9.01 8.91 -14.19
CA GLU A 162 -7.66 9.17 -14.68
C GLU A 162 -6.60 8.82 -13.63
N SER A 163 -6.97 8.86 -12.34
CA SER A 163 -6.10 8.49 -11.22
C SER A 163 -5.59 7.05 -11.36
N ALA A 164 -6.43 6.08 -11.73
CA ALA A 164 -6.00 4.68 -11.84
C ALA A 164 -4.91 4.44 -12.91
N LYS A 165 -4.93 5.18 -14.02
CA LYS A 165 -3.86 5.10 -15.04
C LYS A 165 -2.57 5.74 -14.55
N VAL A 166 -2.67 6.87 -13.86
CA VAL A 166 -1.51 7.54 -13.24
C VAL A 166 -0.90 6.65 -12.16
N SER A 167 -1.73 6.03 -11.31
CA SER A 167 -1.31 5.03 -10.33
C SER A 167 -0.61 3.84 -10.99
N MET A 168 -1.07 3.40 -12.17
CA MET A 168 -0.39 2.33 -12.91
C MET A 168 1.00 2.72 -13.38
N VAL A 169 1.18 3.93 -13.92
CA VAL A 169 2.51 4.41 -14.29
C VAL A 169 3.41 4.48 -13.06
N GLY A 170 2.92 5.06 -11.96
CA GLY A 170 3.65 5.11 -10.69
C GLY A 170 4.00 3.73 -10.13
N ALA A 171 3.04 2.80 -10.12
CA ALA A 171 3.22 1.43 -9.66
C ALA A 171 4.28 0.67 -10.47
N VAL A 172 4.28 0.83 -11.79
CA VAL A 172 5.29 0.19 -12.65
C VAL A 172 6.67 0.80 -12.40
N ILE A 173 6.78 2.12 -12.29
CA ILE A 173 8.06 2.78 -11.96
C ILE A 173 8.57 2.29 -10.59
N ALA A 174 7.71 2.29 -9.57
CA ALA A 174 8.05 1.83 -8.22
C ALA A 174 8.49 0.36 -8.20
N PHE A 175 7.76 -0.52 -8.91
CA PHE A 175 8.14 -1.93 -9.00
C PHE A 175 9.47 -2.11 -9.73
N LEU A 176 9.70 -1.38 -10.83
CA LEU A 176 10.98 -1.43 -11.53
C LEU A 176 12.13 -0.88 -10.68
N SER A 177 11.90 0.14 -9.85
CA SER A 177 12.91 0.60 -8.89
C SER A 177 13.21 -0.44 -7.82
N ASP A 178 12.21 -1.15 -7.30
CA ASP A 178 12.43 -2.25 -6.35
C ASP A 178 13.31 -3.34 -6.96
N ILE A 179 13.00 -3.75 -8.20
CA ILE A 179 13.81 -4.72 -8.94
C ILE A 179 15.23 -4.20 -9.17
N ALA A 180 15.40 -2.94 -9.53
CA ALA A 180 16.72 -2.34 -9.72
C ALA A 180 17.55 -2.33 -8.43
N ILE A 181 16.93 -2.04 -7.28
CA ILE A 181 17.59 -2.11 -5.96
C ILE A 181 17.98 -3.56 -5.66
N LEU A 182 17.07 -4.52 -5.82
CA LEU A 182 17.37 -5.95 -5.58
C LEU A 182 18.51 -6.45 -6.46
N VAL A 183 18.50 -6.14 -7.76
CA VAL A 183 19.59 -6.50 -8.67
C VAL A 183 20.91 -5.87 -8.20
N THR A 184 20.90 -4.60 -7.80
CA THR A 184 22.09 -3.92 -7.28
C THR A 184 22.63 -4.61 -6.02
N VAL A 185 21.75 -5.02 -5.09
CA VAL A 185 22.14 -5.79 -3.90
C VAL A 185 22.79 -7.12 -4.29
N PHE A 186 22.15 -7.92 -5.15
CA PHE A 186 22.66 -9.24 -5.55
C PHE A 186 23.87 -9.21 -6.48
N THR A 187 24.23 -8.04 -7.04
CA THR A 187 25.54 -7.85 -7.73
C THR A 187 26.69 -7.63 -6.75
N HIS A 188 26.42 -7.13 -5.54
CA HIS A 188 27.42 -6.88 -4.49
C HIS A 188 27.42 -7.95 -3.39
N LEU A 189 26.34 -8.72 -3.29
CA LEU A 189 26.13 -9.73 -2.26
C LEU A 189 25.84 -11.10 -2.91
N SER A 190 26.67 -12.09 -2.62
CA SER A 190 26.41 -13.47 -3.05
C SER A 190 25.21 -14.07 -2.31
N LEU A 191 24.54 -15.05 -2.92
CA LEU A 191 23.42 -15.76 -2.27
C LEU A 191 23.83 -16.39 -0.92
N ALA A 192 25.05 -16.90 -0.79
CA ALA A 192 25.54 -17.46 0.46
C ALA A 192 25.65 -16.39 1.57
N GLN A 193 26.13 -15.18 1.23
CA GLN A 193 26.19 -14.07 2.18
C GLN A 193 24.79 -13.57 2.53
N PHE A 194 23.87 -13.53 1.57
CA PHE A 194 22.46 -13.19 1.83
C PHE A 194 21.82 -14.17 2.82
N PHE A 195 21.97 -15.48 2.62
CA PHE A 195 21.43 -16.47 3.57
C PHE A 195 22.10 -16.40 4.95
N ALA A 196 23.34 -15.92 5.03
CA ALA A 196 23.99 -15.67 6.31
C ALA A 196 23.41 -14.49 7.09
N LEU A 197 22.63 -13.60 6.47
CA LEU A 197 21.94 -12.50 7.16
C LEU A 197 20.86 -13.01 8.12
N PHE A 198 20.14 -14.09 7.76
CA PHE A 198 19.07 -14.66 8.58
C PHE A 198 19.50 -15.03 10.00
N PRO A 199 20.55 -15.85 10.23
CA PRO A 199 21.04 -16.11 11.57
C PRO A 199 21.66 -14.85 12.23
N GLN A 200 22.21 -13.93 11.44
CA GLN A 200 22.74 -12.67 11.94
C GLN A 200 21.67 -11.72 12.51
N MET A 201 20.41 -11.81 12.04
CA MET A 201 19.29 -11.03 12.60
C MET A 201 19.11 -11.26 14.11
N PHE A 202 19.42 -12.47 14.58
CA PHE A 202 19.24 -12.90 15.97
C PHE A 202 20.53 -12.84 16.80
N SER A 203 21.69 -12.62 16.17
CA SER A 203 23.01 -12.81 16.81
C SER A 203 23.32 -11.81 17.93
N SER A 204 22.55 -10.72 18.06
CA SER A 204 22.76 -9.68 19.07
C SER A 204 21.47 -9.17 19.72
N HIS A 205 20.33 -9.83 19.47
CA HIS A 205 19.02 -9.31 19.85
C HIS A 205 18.18 -10.39 20.52
N THR A 206 17.70 -10.11 21.73
CA THR A 206 16.79 -11.00 22.45
C THR A 206 15.35 -10.67 22.11
N LEU A 207 14.56 -11.69 21.82
CA LEU A 207 13.12 -11.56 21.62
C LEU A 207 12.43 -11.39 22.98
N THR A 208 12.35 -10.14 23.45
CA THR A 208 11.53 -9.81 24.62
C THR A 208 10.05 -9.69 24.22
N PRO A 209 9.09 -9.87 25.14
CA PRO A 209 7.67 -9.65 24.85
C PRO A 209 7.38 -8.28 24.24
N ILE A 210 8.11 -7.25 24.67
CA ILE A 210 7.98 -5.88 24.15
C ILE A 210 8.50 -5.81 22.72
N THR A 211 9.68 -6.38 22.44
CA THR A 211 10.25 -6.42 21.09
C THR A 211 9.34 -7.17 20.13
N ILE A 212 8.74 -8.28 20.56
CA ILE A 212 7.77 -9.02 19.77
C ILE A 212 6.54 -8.17 19.48
N LEU A 213 5.97 -7.52 20.50
CA LEU A 213 4.78 -6.68 20.34
C LEU A 213 5.04 -5.51 19.39
N VAL A 214 6.13 -4.75 19.62
CA VAL A 214 6.48 -3.57 18.83
C VAL A 214 6.88 -3.95 17.41
N GLY A 215 7.71 -4.98 17.24
CA GLY A 215 8.16 -5.44 15.93
C GLY A 215 7.01 -5.98 15.08
N PHE A 216 6.16 -6.84 15.68
CA PHE A 216 5.00 -7.38 14.99
C PHE A 216 4.01 -6.28 14.61
N ALA A 217 3.61 -5.43 15.55
CA ALA A 217 2.68 -4.33 15.29
C ALA A 217 3.23 -3.33 14.26
N GLY A 218 4.50 -2.94 14.38
CA GLY A 218 5.15 -2.03 13.44
C GLY A 218 5.26 -2.60 12.03
N SER A 219 5.49 -3.92 11.90
CA SER A 219 5.64 -4.56 10.59
C SER A 219 4.34 -4.68 9.80
N PHE A 220 3.17 -4.58 10.43
CA PHE A 220 1.90 -4.47 9.69
C PHE A 220 1.84 -3.25 8.79
N LEU A 221 2.57 -2.18 9.12
CA LEU A 221 2.65 -0.98 8.28
C LEU A 221 3.22 -1.29 6.89
N ALA A 222 4.08 -2.32 6.76
CA ALA A 222 4.63 -2.76 5.47
C ALA A 222 3.56 -3.27 4.50
N PHE A 223 2.35 -3.57 5.00
CA PHE A 223 1.26 -4.19 4.26
C PHE A 223 -0.05 -3.40 4.36
N SER A 224 -0.03 -2.19 4.92
CA SER A 224 -1.14 -1.22 4.86
C SER A 224 -1.39 -0.79 3.42
N GLY A 225 -2.65 -0.68 3.00
CA GLY A 225 -3.07 -0.44 1.62
C GLY A 225 -3.79 -1.63 0.97
N LEU A 226 -3.76 -2.82 1.58
CA LEU A 226 -4.45 -4.01 1.03
C LEU A 226 -5.97 -3.80 0.96
N GLU A 227 -6.53 -3.12 1.95
CA GLU A 227 -7.95 -2.80 2.06
C GLU A 227 -8.50 -2.00 0.88
N SER A 228 -7.65 -1.24 0.18
CA SER A 228 -8.02 -0.48 -1.02
C SER A 228 -8.63 -1.37 -2.11
N ILE A 229 -8.25 -2.65 -2.20
CA ILE A 229 -8.88 -3.58 -3.16
C ILE A 229 -10.39 -3.70 -2.96
N SER A 230 -10.85 -3.69 -1.70
CA SER A 230 -12.26 -3.84 -1.36
C SER A 230 -13.08 -2.61 -1.76
N GLN A 231 -12.43 -1.44 -1.78
CA GLN A 231 -13.02 -0.17 -2.20
C GLN A 231 -13.14 -0.08 -3.72
N LEU A 232 -12.30 -0.80 -4.46
CA LEU A 232 -12.38 -0.87 -5.93
C LEU A 232 -13.52 -1.77 -6.43
N SER A 233 -14.17 -2.55 -5.56
CA SER A 233 -15.24 -3.49 -5.93
C SER A 233 -16.36 -2.90 -6.82
N PRO A 234 -16.86 -1.66 -6.61
CA PRO A 234 -17.90 -1.06 -7.45
C PRO A 234 -17.46 -0.81 -8.89
N VAL A 235 -16.19 -0.41 -9.05
CA VAL A 235 -15.59 -0.04 -10.35
C VAL A 235 -14.81 -1.19 -10.98
N MET A 236 -14.70 -2.34 -10.31
CA MET A 236 -13.98 -3.51 -10.83
C MET A 236 -14.75 -4.18 -11.99
N LYS A 237 -14.01 -4.58 -13.03
CA LYS A 237 -14.56 -5.30 -14.19
C LYS A 237 -15.16 -6.66 -13.79
N LEU A 238 -16.21 -7.07 -14.50
CA LEU A 238 -16.82 -8.40 -14.33
C LEU A 238 -16.02 -9.48 -15.09
N PRO A 239 -15.90 -10.72 -14.56
CA PRO A 239 -16.36 -11.18 -13.25
C PRO A 239 -15.40 -10.78 -12.12
N ARG A 240 -15.89 -10.06 -11.10
CA ARG A 240 -15.09 -9.50 -9.99
C ARG A 240 -14.22 -10.52 -9.29
N ARG A 241 -14.71 -11.75 -9.09
CA ARG A 241 -13.95 -12.83 -8.45
C ARG A 241 -12.67 -13.17 -9.21
N ALA A 242 -12.70 -13.19 -10.54
CA ALA A 242 -11.50 -13.48 -11.33
C ALA A 242 -10.55 -12.27 -11.31
N VAL A 243 -11.09 -11.06 -11.50
CA VAL A 243 -10.30 -9.82 -11.50
C VAL A 243 -9.59 -9.62 -10.15
N GLY A 244 -10.31 -9.73 -9.04
CA GLY A 244 -9.75 -9.63 -7.69
C GLY A 244 -8.70 -10.69 -7.40
N LYS A 245 -8.91 -11.95 -7.84
CA LYS A 245 -7.91 -13.03 -7.69
C LYS A 245 -6.61 -12.70 -8.43
N ILE A 246 -6.69 -12.28 -9.68
CA ILE A 246 -5.51 -11.99 -10.49
C ILE A 246 -4.79 -10.76 -9.92
N ALA A 247 -5.53 -9.68 -9.62
CA ALA A 247 -4.97 -8.46 -9.05
C ALA A 247 -4.23 -8.76 -7.74
N LEU A 248 -4.86 -9.46 -6.80
CA LEU A 248 -4.27 -9.77 -5.51
C LEU A 248 -3.16 -10.82 -5.58
N PHE A 249 -3.21 -11.75 -6.52
CA PHE A 249 -2.08 -12.63 -6.80
C PHE A 249 -0.85 -11.83 -7.27
N LEU A 250 -1.05 -10.85 -8.16
CA LEU A 250 0.03 -9.95 -8.58
C LEU A 250 0.56 -9.13 -7.40
N VAL A 251 -0.32 -8.65 -6.49
CA VAL A 251 0.14 -7.93 -5.28
C VAL A 251 0.97 -8.83 -4.38
N ILE A 252 0.55 -10.08 -4.14
CA ILE A 252 1.34 -11.06 -3.37
C ILE A 252 2.69 -11.30 -4.04
N LEU A 253 2.71 -11.46 -5.37
CA LEU A 253 3.95 -11.69 -6.11
C LEU A 253 4.91 -10.50 -6.00
N THR A 254 4.41 -9.28 -6.17
CA THR A 254 5.26 -8.08 -6.17
C THR A 254 5.68 -7.71 -4.75
N VAL A 255 4.73 -7.50 -3.83
CA VAL A 255 5.00 -7.09 -2.45
C VAL A 255 5.67 -8.21 -1.65
N GLY A 256 5.21 -9.46 -1.81
CA GLY A 256 5.78 -10.60 -1.09
C GLY A 256 7.22 -10.93 -1.52
N LEU A 257 7.60 -10.56 -2.74
CA LEU A 257 8.99 -10.64 -3.18
C LEU A 257 9.80 -9.45 -2.66
N THR A 258 9.34 -8.23 -2.89
CA THR A 258 10.16 -7.03 -2.65
C THR A 258 10.26 -6.66 -1.18
N SER A 259 9.15 -6.66 -0.43
CA SER A 259 9.11 -6.19 0.96
C SER A 259 10.07 -6.97 1.88
N PRO A 260 10.03 -8.32 1.97
CA PRO A 260 10.95 -9.04 2.84
C PRO A 260 12.41 -8.93 2.36
N LEU A 261 12.66 -9.08 1.05
CA LEU A 261 14.02 -9.05 0.52
C LEU A 261 14.71 -7.69 0.69
N LEU A 262 13.97 -6.59 0.63
CA LEU A 262 14.50 -5.25 0.88
C LEU A 262 14.64 -4.91 2.36
N THR A 263 14.00 -5.69 3.25
CA THR A 263 14.08 -5.49 4.71
C THR A 263 15.22 -6.29 5.36
N VAL A 264 15.53 -7.47 4.80
CA VAL A 264 16.61 -8.37 5.27
C VAL A 264 17.99 -7.80 4.94
#